data_AF-A0A7S1PQ30-F1
#
_entry.id   AF-A0A7S1PQ30-F1
#
_cell.length_a   1.000
_cell.length_b   1.000
_cell.length_c   1.000
_cell.angle_alpha   90.00
_cell.angle_beta   90.00
_cell.angle_gamma   90.00
#
_symmetry.space_group_name_H-M   'P 1'
#
loop_
_entity.id
_entity.type
_entity.pdbx_description
1 polymer ?
#
loop_
_entity_poly.entity_id
_entity_poly.type
_entity_poly.pdbx_seq_one_letter_code
_entity_poly.pdbx_strand_id
1 'polypeptide(L)'
;NGYCERDGAAVADAHEAVMRGFDGLNGRLETQTFLVGERPTVADLTVFASVDMYLRFCGAEHAAPVYDRHPHVLRHYMTVLHLPTVQTVLRRIEGHGGLIPARPATSE
;
A
#
# COMPACT_ATOMS: atom_id res chain seq x y z
N ASN A 1 -22.57 -26.46 -7.01
CA ASN A 1 -22.69 -24.99 -7.03
C ASN A 1 -21.98 -24.38 -5.81
N GLY A 2 -20.67 -24.63 -5.65
CA GLY A 2 -19.92 -24.29 -4.42
C GLY A 2 -18.51 -23.73 -4.66
N TYR A 3 -18.21 -23.35 -5.91
CA TYR A 3 -16.94 -22.71 -6.27
C TYR A 3 -17.06 -21.17 -6.22
N CYS A 4 -18.20 -20.59 -6.61
CA CYS A 4 -18.37 -19.13 -6.63
C CYS A 4 -18.48 -18.48 -5.24
N GLU A 5 -18.98 -19.19 -4.22
CA GLU A 5 -19.00 -18.68 -2.83
C GLU A 5 -17.62 -18.72 -2.17
N ARG A 6 -16.73 -19.64 -2.58
CA ARG A 6 -15.36 -19.72 -2.06
C ARG A 6 -14.50 -18.54 -2.51
N ASP A 7 -14.76 -18.00 -3.70
CA ASP A 7 -13.97 -16.88 -4.23
C ASP A 7 -14.23 -15.58 -3.44
N GLY A 8 -15.48 -15.32 -3.05
CA GLY A 8 -15.82 -14.15 -2.22
C GLY A 8 -15.24 -14.22 -0.81
N ALA A 9 -15.38 -15.37 -0.14
CA ALA A 9 -14.83 -15.57 1.20
C ALA A 9 -13.29 -15.53 1.21
N ALA A 10 -12.64 -16.17 0.24
CA ALA A 10 -11.18 -16.15 0.13
C ALA A 10 -10.63 -14.74 -0.15
N VAL A 11 -11.33 -13.94 -0.95
CA VAL A 11 -10.97 -12.53 -1.19
C VAL A 11 -11.15 -11.70 0.09
N ALA A 12 -12.24 -11.91 0.83
CA ALA A 12 -12.47 -11.21 2.11
C ALA A 12 -11.39 -11.57 3.15
N ASP A 13 -11.06 -12.85 3.30
CA ASP A 13 -10.02 -13.32 4.22
C ASP A 13 -8.63 -12.75 3.84
N ALA A 14 -8.33 -12.72 2.54
CA ALA A 14 -7.09 -12.13 2.03
C ALA A 14 -7.03 -10.61 2.29
N HIS A 15 -8.13 -9.91 2.06
CA HIS A 15 -8.23 -8.48 2.36
C HIS A 15 -8.04 -8.22 3.86
N GLU A 16 -8.69 -8.99 4.72
CA GLU A 16 -8.54 -8.85 6.17
C GLU A 16 -7.09 -9.12 6.62
N ALA A 17 -6.44 -10.13 6.04
CA ALA A 17 -5.03 -10.41 6.31
C ALA A 17 -4.11 -9.25 5.93
N VAL A 18 -4.37 -8.61 4.78
CA VAL A 18 -3.63 -7.40 4.38
C VAL A 18 -3.88 -6.25 5.35
N MET A 19 -5.13 -6.04 5.77
CA MET A 19 -5.48 -4.98 6.72
C MET A 19 -4.81 -5.17 8.09
N ARG A 20 -4.72 -6.41 8.60
CA ARG A 20 -3.93 -6.71 9.80
C ARG A 20 -2.43 -6.41 9.62
N GLY A 21 -1.90 -6.70 8.43
CA GLY A 21 -0.54 -6.32 8.05
C GLY A 21 -0.34 -4.81 8.08
N PHE A 22 -1.28 -4.03 7.55
CA PHE A 22 -1.26 -2.57 7.61
C PHE A 22 -1.36 -2.03 9.04
N ASP A 23 -2.19 -2.63 9.90
CA ASP A 23 -2.29 -2.23 11.31
C ASP A 23 -0.92 -2.36 12.02
N GLY A 24 -0.26 -3.51 11.84
CA GLY A 24 1.09 -3.75 12.39
C GLY A 24 2.15 -2.82 11.81
N LEU A 25 2.11 -2.60 10.49
CA LEU A 25 3.02 -1.69 9.81
C LEU A 25 2.83 -0.24 10.27
N ASN A 26 1.59 0.20 10.45
CA ASN A 26 1.26 1.54 10.92
C ASN A 26 1.77 1.79 12.34
N GLY A 27 1.58 0.82 13.25
CA GLY A 27 2.16 0.91 14.60
C GLY A 27 3.69 0.94 14.57
N ARG A 28 4.33 0.18 13.67
CA ARG A 28 5.79 0.18 13.52
C ARG A 28 6.33 1.54 13.03
N LEU A 29 5.60 2.17 12.11
CA LEU A 29 5.97 3.44 11.45
C LEU A 29 5.47 4.68 12.20
N GLU A 30 4.75 4.52 13.30
CA GLU A 30 4.31 5.62 14.16
C GLU A 30 5.52 6.38 14.73
N THR A 31 6.56 5.66 15.15
CA THR A 31 7.72 6.22 15.85
C THR A 31 8.95 6.42 14.98
N GLN A 32 8.97 5.89 13.74
CA GLN A 32 10.14 5.91 12.86
C GLN A 32 9.76 6.23 11.43
N THR A 33 10.65 6.90 10.70
CA THR A 33 10.43 7.25 9.29
C THR A 33 10.59 6.07 8.34
N PHE A 34 11.57 5.20 8.61
CA PHE A 34 11.83 3.99 7.84
C PHE A 34 11.65 2.75 8.72
N LEU A 35 11.59 1.58 8.10
CA LEU A 35 11.34 0.32 8.80
C LEU A 35 12.51 -0.14 9.67
N VAL A 36 13.73 0.24 9.30
CA VAL A 36 14.96 -0.15 10.01
C VAL A 36 15.86 1.06 10.19
N GLY A 37 15.67 1.78 11.29
CA GLY A 37 16.46 2.97 11.64
C GLY A 37 16.05 4.20 10.85
N GLU A 38 17.01 5.10 10.62
CA GLU A 38 16.77 6.46 10.10
C GLU A 38 17.11 6.65 8.61
N ARG A 39 17.40 5.56 7.89
CA ARG A 39 17.74 5.60 6.45
C ARG A 39 16.94 4.57 5.67
N PRO A 40 16.61 4.83 4.39
CA PRO A 40 15.93 3.85 3.57
C PRO A 40 16.80 2.61 3.39
N THR A 41 16.17 1.45 3.50
CA THR A 41 16.78 0.14 3.31
C THR A 41 16.00 -0.68 2.27
N VAL A 42 16.50 -1.88 1.94
CA VAL A 42 15.76 -2.82 1.09
C VAL A 42 14.40 -3.17 1.69
N ALA A 43 14.25 -3.20 3.02
CA ALA A 43 12.97 -3.45 3.66
C ALA A 43 11.92 -2.40 3.26
N ASP A 44 12.31 -1.13 3.20
CA ASP A 44 11.42 -0.03 2.80
C ASP A 44 10.98 -0.15 1.34
N LEU A 45 11.88 -0.58 0.46
CA LEU A 45 11.58 -0.79 -0.96
C LEU A 45 10.64 -1.98 -1.17
N THR A 46 10.83 -3.07 -0.43
CA THR A 46 9.95 -4.26 -0.48
C THR A 46 8.55 -3.90 -0.02
N VAL A 47 8.42 -3.23 1.13
CA VAL A 47 7.11 -2.80 1.63
C VAL A 47 6.47 -1.79 0.69
N PHE A 48 7.23 -0.81 0.19
CA PHE A 48 6.74 0.14 -0.80
C PHE A 48 6.11 -0.56 -2.01
N ALA A 49 6.77 -1.56 -2.59
CA ALA A 49 6.25 -2.30 -3.73
C ALA A 49 4.93 -3.04 -3.41
N SER A 50 4.83 -3.64 -2.22
CA SER A 50 3.59 -4.31 -1.79
C SER A 50 2.44 -3.32 -1.57
N VAL A 51 2.72 -2.17 -0.95
CA VAL A 51 1.71 -1.12 -0.74
C VAL A 51 1.29 -0.49 -2.06
N ASP A 52 2.23 -0.18 -2.95
CA ASP A 52 1.97 0.37 -4.30
C ASP A 52 1.02 -0.55 -5.08
N MET A 53 1.34 -1.85 -5.12
CA MET A 53 0.51 -2.85 -5.79
C MET A 53 -0.90 -2.91 -5.19
N TYR A 54 -1.02 -2.92 -3.86
CA TYR A 54 -2.31 -2.97 -3.20
C TYR A 54 -3.17 -1.74 -3.53
N LEU A 55 -2.61 -0.53 -3.40
CA LEU A 55 -3.33 0.72 -3.66
C LEU A 55 -3.76 0.86 -5.13
N ARG A 56 -3.00 0.27 -6.06
CA ARG A 56 -3.31 0.33 -7.50
C ARG A 56 -4.33 -0.71 -7.96
N PHE A 57 -4.28 -1.92 -7.40
CA PHE A 57 -4.98 -3.06 -7.98
C PHE A 57 -6.11 -3.63 -7.11
N CYS A 58 -6.20 -3.28 -5.82
CA CYS A 58 -7.23 -3.84 -4.93
C CYS A 58 -8.65 -3.23 -5.14
N GLY A 59 -8.77 -2.21 -5.99
CA GLY A 59 -10.00 -1.46 -6.20
C GLY A 59 -10.21 -0.37 -5.15
N ALA A 60 -10.95 0.66 -5.53
CA ALA A 60 -11.20 1.86 -4.73
C ALA A 60 -11.76 1.56 -3.34
N GLU A 61 -12.77 0.70 -3.26
CA GLU A 61 -13.45 0.33 -2.01
C GLU A 61 -12.53 -0.32 -0.98
N HIS A 62 -11.61 -1.19 -1.40
CA HIS A 62 -10.68 -1.90 -0.52
C HIS A 62 -9.42 -1.07 -0.20
N ALA A 63 -9.07 -0.11 -1.06
CA ALA A 63 -7.96 0.80 -0.83
C ALA A 63 -8.35 1.96 0.10
N ALA A 64 -9.62 2.42 0.07
CA ALA A 64 -10.10 3.55 0.86
C ALA A 64 -9.75 3.47 2.36
N PRO A 65 -9.95 2.32 3.05
CA PRO A 65 -9.60 2.19 4.47
C PRO A 65 -8.13 2.49 4.80
N VAL A 66 -7.20 2.22 3.87
CA VAL A 66 -5.77 2.50 4.06
C VAL A 66 -5.54 4.00 4.19
N TYR A 67 -6.28 4.81 3.42
CA TYR A 67 -6.15 6.27 3.46
C TYR A 67 -6.63 6.89 4.77
N ASP A 68 -7.58 6.24 5.44
CA ASP A 68 -8.22 6.77 6.65
C ASP A 68 -7.61 6.20 7.94
N ARG A 69 -7.20 4.93 7.93
CA ARG A 69 -6.77 4.21 9.15
C ARG A 69 -5.26 4.08 9.29
N HIS A 70 -4.50 4.24 8.20
CA HIS A 70 -3.06 3.95 8.19
C HIS A 70 -2.20 5.15 7.75
N PRO A 71 -2.28 6.30 8.46
CA PRO A 71 -1.58 7.53 8.06
C PRO A 71 -0.06 7.38 8.06
N HIS A 72 0.52 6.54 8.92
CA HIS A 72 1.97 6.34 8.97
C HIS A 72 2.46 5.46 7.82
N VAL A 73 1.65 4.49 7.40
CA VAL A 73 1.90 3.71 6.18
C VAL A 73 1.88 4.61 4.96
N LEU A 74 0.87 5.48 4.84
CA LEU A 74 0.82 6.43 3.73
C LEU A 74 2.01 7.39 3.74
N ARG A 75 2.40 7.91 4.91
CA ARG A 75 3.58 8.77 5.04
C ARG A 75 4.84 8.05 4.56
N HIS A 76 5.04 6.79 4.98
CA HIS A 76 6.18 5.97 4.55
C HIS A 76 6.14 5.72 3.05
N TYR A 77 5.00 5.29 2.52
CA TYR A 77 4.78 5.09 1.09
C TYR A 77 5.14 6.34 0.28
N MET A 78 4.63 7.51 0.68
CA MET A 78 4.97 8.78 0.02
C MET A 78 6.45 9.11 0.13
N THR A 79 7.06 8.85 1.29
CA THR A 79 8.49 9.12 1.51
C THR A 79 9.34 8.28 0.56
N VAL A 80 9.05 6.98 0.43
CA VAL A 80 9.79 6.07 -0.46
C VAL A 80 9.51 6.38 -1.92
N LEU A 81 8.25 6.68 -2.28
CA LEU A 81 7.83 7.05 -3.63
C LEU A 81 8.67 8.22 -4.18
N HIS A 82 8.98 9.21 -3.34
CA HIS A 82 9.72 10.41 -3.74
C HIS A 82 11.25 10.26 -3.73
N LEU A 83 11.79 9.08 -3.39
CA LEU A 83 13.23 8.85 -3.51
C LEU A 83 13.67 8.93 -4.98
N PRO A 84 14.75 9.65 -5.33
CA PRO A 84 15.17 9.83 -6.72
C PRO A 84 15.44 8.52 -7.48
N THR A 85 15.99 7.52 -6.78
CA THR A 85 16.24 6.19 -7.32
C THR A 85 14.94 5.46 -7.64
N VAL A 86 13.97 5.51 -6.73
CA VAL A 86 12.63 4.92 -6.91
C VAL A 86 11.92 5.59 -8.08
N GLN A 87 11.85 6.92 -8.12
CA GLN A 87 11.29 7.68 -9.24
C GLN A 87 11.96 7.33 -10.59
N THR A 88 13.26 7.08 -10.60
CA THR A 88 13.98 6.69 -11.81
C THR A 88 13.57 5.31 -12.30
N VAL A 89 13.36 4.36 -11.39
CA VAL A 89 12.87 3.01 -11.73
C VAL A 89 11.42 3.07 -12.20
N LEU A 90 10.54 3.74 -11.44
CA LEU A 90 9.11 3.81 -11.75
C LEU A 90 8.81 4.46 -13.11
N ARG A 91 9.60 5.46 -13.51
CA ARG A 91 9.51 6.07 -14.86
C ARG A 91 9.85 5.11 -16.01
N ARG A 92 10.57 4.02 -15.72
CA ARG A 92 10.90 2.99 -16.72
C ARG A 92 9.84 1.88 -16.79
N ILE A 93 8.90 1.84 -15.85
CA ILE A 93 7.85 0.84 -15.80
C ILE A 93 6.65 1.39 -16.60
N GLU A 94 6.39 0.77 -17.76
CA GLU A 94 5.20 1.07 -18.55
C GLU A 94 3.93 0.84 -17.71
N GLY A 95 2.97 1.77 -17.79
CA GLY A 95 1.71 1.66 -17.06
C GLY A 95 1.77 1.99 -15.57
N HIS A 96 2.93 2.30 -14.99
CA HIS A 96 2.98 2.77 -13.60
C HIS A 96 2.29 4.14 -13.46
N GLY A 97 2.34 5.04 -14.45
CA GLY A 97 1.69 6.35 -14.37
C GLY A 97 2.25 7.22 -13.24
N GLY A 98 2.71 8.44 -13.56
CA GLY A 98 3.47 9.29 -12.62
C GLY A 98 2.69 9.89 -11.44
N LEU A 99 1.55 9.32 -11.04
CA LEU A 99 0.71 9.86 -9.99
C LEU A 99 0.41 8.80 -8.93
N ILE A 100 0.43 9.27 -7.68
CA ILE A 100 -0.16 8.63 -6.51
C ILE A 100 -1.51 8.03 -6.91
N PRO A 101 -1.83 6.75 -6.65
CA PRO A 101 -3.19 6.26 -6.83
C PRO A 101 -4.11 7.22 -6.06
N ALA A 102 -4.94 7.95 -6.80
CA ALA A 102 -5.76 9.01 -6.24
C ALA A 102 -6.61 8.41 -5.12
N ARG A 103 -6.73 9.12 -4.00
CA ARG A 103 -7.72 8.74 -2.98
C ARG A 103 -9.05 8.57 -3.72
N PRO A 104 -9.66 7.38 -3.68
CA PRO A 104 -10.91 7.17 -4.38
C PRO A 104 -11.94 8.18 -3.85
N ALA A 105 -12.65 8.84 -4.77
CA ALA A 105 -13.71 9.78 -4.38
C ALA A 105 -14.73 9.00 -3.56
N THR A 106 -14.92 9.39 -2.30
CA THR A 106 -15.99 8.86 -1.47
C THR A 106 -17.30 9.22 -2.16
N SER A 107 -18.04 8.22 -2.62
CA SER A 107 -19.41 8.41 -3.06
C SER A 107 -20.21 8.84 -1.82
N GLU A 108 -20.63 10.10 -1.77
CA GLU A 108 -21.67 10.57 -0.84
C GLU A 108 -23.03 9.95 -1.20
#